data_AF-A0A1E7HMQ8-F1
#
_entry.id   AF-A0A1E7HMQ8-F1
#
_cell.length_a   1.000
_cell.length_b   1.000
_cell.length_c   1.000
_cell.angle_alpha   90.00
_cell.angle_beta   90.00
_cell.angle_gamma   90.00
#
_symmetry.space_group_name_H-M   'P 1'
#
loop_
_entity.id
_entity.type
_entity.pdbx_description
1 polymer ?
#
loop_
_entity_poly.entity_id
_entity_poly.type
_entity_poly.pdbx_seq_one_letter_code
_entity_poly.pdbx_strand_id
1 'polypeptide(L)'
;MKPSVTGVILAGGQNTRFSGTNKALIRVGDKYILDRIYDVFSDLFEEIILVTNDPIQYLEWNLDIVTDLFPIRSSLTGIHTGLFYMTTPYAFFAACDIPFLKKGLVETILNHIEPGVDIVIPETSKGLEPLCSVYSK
;
A
#
# COMPACT_ATOMS: atom_id res chain seq x y z
N MET A 1 -3.35 -6.59 -23.17
CA MET A 1 -2.13 -6.29 -22.38
C MET A 1 -2.61 -5.94 -20.98
N LYS A 2 -1.99 -6.47 -19.91
CA LYS A 2 -2.38 -6.07 -18.55
C LYS A 2 -2.08 -4.58 -18.38
N PRO A 3 -2.95 -3.79 -17.73
CA PRO A 3 -2.66 -2.38 -17.48
C PRO A 3 -1.43 -2.26 -16.57
N SER A 4 -0.67 -1.17 -16.72
CA SER A 4 0.37 -0.83 -15.75
C SER A 4 -0.27 -0.45 -14.42
N VAL A 5 0.37 -0.84 -13.32
CA VAL A 5 -0.14 -0.63 -11.96
C VAL A 5 0.98 -0.15 -11.06
N THR A 6 0.71 0.89 -10.28
CA THR A 6 1.61 1.39 -9.23
C THR A 6 1.35 0.65 -7.92
N GLY A 7 2.40 0.21 -7.22
CA GLY A 7 2.27 -0.28 -5.86
C GLY A 7 2.25 0.90 -4.88
N VAL A 8 1.21 1.06 -4.07
CA VAL A 8 1.15 2.06 -3.01
C VAL A 8 1.10 1.41 -1.63
N ILE A 9 2.08 1.75 -0.78
CA ILE A 9 2.17 1.31 0.61
C ILE A 9 1.73 2.46 1.52
N LEU A 10 0.67 2.23 2.30
CA LEU A 10 0.18 3.18 3.29
C LEU A 10 0.88 2.95 4.63
N ALA A 11 1.88 3.79 4.90
CA ALA A 11 2.68 3.80 6.12
C ALA A 11 2.34 4.99 7.03
N GLY A 12 1.08 5.42 6.99
CA GLY A 12 0.49 6.47 7.82
C GLY A 12 -0.48 5.93 8.86
N GLY A 13 -0.49 6.52 10.05
CA GLY A 13 -1.40 6.16 11.13
C GLY A 13 -1.02 6.82 12.45
N GLN A 14 -1.94 6.85 13.42
CA GLN A 14 -1.63 7.44 14.74
C GLN A 14 -0.86 6.50 15.67
N ASN A 15 -0.71 5.21 15.33
CA ASN A 15 -0.02 4.20 16.16
C ASN A 15 -0.52 4.14 17.63
N THR A 16 -1.75 4.59 17.91
CA THR A 16 -2.32 4.73 19.27
C THR A 16 -2.48 3.40 20.01
N ARG A 17 -2.63 2.29 19.28
CA ARG A 17 -2.80 0.95 19.85
C ARG A 17 -1.49 0.19 20.08
N PHE A 18 -0.35 0.69 19.58
CA PHE A 18 0.98 0.08 19.70
C PHE A 18 1.95 0.95 20.51
N SER A 19 1.42 1.70 21.48
CA SER A 19 2.22 2.61 22.31
C SER A 19 3.05 3.63 21.51
N GLY A 20 2.56 4.04 20.33
CA GLY A 20 3.28 4.96 19.43
C GLY A 20 4.33 4.30 18.55
N THR A 21 4.55 2.98 18.65
CA THR A 21 5.53 2.27 17.82
C THR A 21 5.08 2.25 16.37
N ASN A 22 5.98 2.62 15.45
CA ASN A 22 5.72 2.54 14.02
C ASN A 22 5.56 1.07 13.59
N LYS A 23 4.33 0.69 13.18
CA LYS A 23 3.99 -0.67 12.79
C LYS A 23 4.83 -1.20 11.63
N ALA A 24 5.14 -0.33 10.66
CA ALA A 24 5.93 -0.71 9.49
C ALA A 24 7.32 -1.25 9.89
N LEU A 25 7.87 -0.76 11.02
CA LEU A 25 9.17 -1.11 11.57
C LEU A 25 9.09 -2.17 12.68
N ILE A 26 7.93 -2.78 12.91
CA ILE A 26 7.82 -3.95 13.79
C ILE A 26 8.50 -5.14 13.09
N ARG A 27 9.29 -5.91 13.85
CA ARG A 27 9.89 -7.15 13.36
C ARG A 27 8.94 -8.33 13.53
N VAL A 28 8.79 -9.13 12.49
CA VAL A 28 8.12 -10.44 12.51
C VAL A 28 9.16 -11.47 12.09
N GLY A 29 9.74 -12.16 13.07
CA GLY A 29 10.99 -12.90 12.87
C GLY A 29 12.14 -11.93 12.57
N ASP A 30 12.92 -12.20 11.53
CA ASP A 30 14.13 -11.43 11.21
C ASP A 30 13.91 -10.21 10.33
N LYS A 31 12.69 -10.03 9.80
CA LYS A 31 12.32 -8.95 8.86
C LYS A 31 11.35 -7.96 9.48
N TYR A 32 11.44 -6.69 9.09
CA TYR A 32 10.38 -5.72 9.34
C TYR A 32 9.11 -6.10 8.56
N ILE A 33 7.96 -5.60 9.02
CA ILE A 33 6.70 -5.74 8.27
C ILE A 33 6.86 -5.09 6.88
N LEU A 34 7.47 -3.91 6.83
CA LEU A 34 7.70 -3.21 5.57
C LEU A 34 8.57 -4.01 4.60
N ASP A 35 9.65 -4.66 5.07
CA ASP A 35 10.50 -5.50 4.22
C ASP A 35 9.68 -6.59 3.51
N ARG A 36 8.77 -7.23 4.22
CA ARG A 36 7.93 -8.30 3.68
C ARG A 36 6.96 -7.79 2.61
N ILE A 37 6.40 -6.60 2.81
CA ILE A 37 5.51 -5.97 1.82
C ILE A 37 6.32 -5.51 0.62
N TYR A 38 7.47 -4.86 0.85
CA TYR A 38 8.37 -4.37 -0.19
C TYR A 38 8.93 -5.50 -1.06
N ASP A 39 9.27 -6.66 -0.49
CA ASP A 39 9.68 -7.85 -1.23
C ASP A 39 8.59 -8.30 -2.23
N VAL A 40 7.31 -8.24 -1.83
CA VAL A 40 6.19 -8.58 -2.73
C VAL A 40 5.97 -7.49 -3.78
N PHE A 41 6.12 -6.22 -3.41
CA PHE A 41 5.88 -5.10 -4.30
C PHE A 41 6.97 -4.96 -5.37
N SER A 42 8.24 -5.10 -5.00
CA SER A 42 9.39 -5.03 -5.92
C SER A 42 9.38 -6.12 -6.98
N ASP A 43 8.73 -7.24 -6.68
CA ASP A 43 8.50 -8.36 -7.58
C ASP A 43 7.36 -8.13 -8.60
N LEU A 44 6.49 -7.14 -8.36
CA LEU A 44 5.21 -6.98 -9.08
C LEU A 44 5.03 -5.61 -9.75
N PHE A 45 5.67 -4.56 -9.23
CA PHE A 45 5.44 -3.19 -9.65
C PHE A 45 6.76 -2.50 -10.02
N GLU A 46 6.76 -1.78 -11.14
CA GLU A 46 7.89 -0.95 -11.56
C GLU A 46 7.98 0.35 -10.74
N GLU A 47 6.82 0.91 -10.35
CA GLU A 47 6.70 2.08 -9.49
C GLU A 47 6.14 1.67 -8.13
N ILE A 48 6.81 2.10 -7.06
CA ILE A 48 6.39 1.88 -5.68
C ILE A 48 6.39 3.21 -4.94
N ILE A 49 5.25 3.58 -4.37
CA ILE A 49 5.07 4.79 -3.57
C ILE A 49 4.77 4.40 -2.13
N LEU A 50 5.50 4.97 -1.17
CA LEU A 50 5.20 4.89 0.26
C LEU A 50 4.61 6.23 0.73
N VAL A 51 3.37 6.19 1.21
CA VAL A 51 2.69 7.36 1.77
C VAL A 51 2.91 7.40 3.29
N THR A 52 3.57 8.45 3.78
CA THR A 52 3.85 8.62 5.21
C THR A 52 4.05 10.09 5.60
N ASN A 53 3.77 10.42 6.86
CA ASN A 53 4.07 11.75 7.41
C ASN A 53 5.42 11.80 8.14
N ASP A 54 6.17 10.70 8.18
CA ASP A 54 7.46 10.57 8.86
C ASP A 54 8.55 10.00 7.93
N PRO A 55 8.91 10.69 6.83
CA PRO A 55 9.68 10.13 5.71
C PRO A 55 11.09 9.64 6.07
N ILE A 56 11.72 10.26 7.07
CA ILE A 56 13.08 9.93 7.52
C ILE A 56 13.21 8.45 7.92
N GLN A 57 12.12 7.83 8.38
CA GLN A 57 12.12 6.45 8.84
C GLN A 57 12.22 5.41 7.70
N TYR A 58 12.10 5.84 6.45
CA TYR A 58 11.93 4.95 5.30
C TYR A 58 12.98 5.15 4.20
N LEU A 59 14.06 5.89 4.48
CA LEU A 59 15.11 6.21 3.50
C LEU A 59 15.95 5.01 3.06
N GLU A 60 15.86 3.86 3.75
CA GLU A 60 16.60 2.64 3.41
C GLU A 60 15.97 1.85 2.25
N TRP A 61 14.72 2.13 1.90
CA TRP A 61 14.02 1.43 0.81
C TRP A 61 14.11 2.23 -0.49
N ASN A 62 14.36 1.52 -1.60
CA ASN A 62 14.35 2.12 -2.93
C ASN A 62 12.90 2.21 -3.45
N LEU A 63 12.20 3.26 -3.03
CA LEU A 63 10.82 3.59 -3.39
C LEU A 63 10.61 5.12 -3.30
N ASP A 64 9.54 5.62 -3.90
CA ASP A 64 9.17 7.04 -3.79
C ASP A 64 8.45 7.29 -2.46
N ILE A 65 8.93 8.27 -1.69
CA ILE A 65 8.31 8.63 -0.41
C ILE A 65 7.54 9.93 -0.57
N VAL A 66 6.25 9.90 -0.26
CA VAL A 66 5.36 11.06 -0.34
C VAL A 66 4.61 11.29 0.98
N THR A 67 4.26 12.54 1.23
CA THR A 67 3.50 12.97 2.41
C THR A 67 2.03 13.19 2.06
N ASP A 68 1.13 12.93 3.01
CA ASP A 68 -0.29 13.22 2.84
C ASP A 68 -0.52 14.67 2.38
N LEU A 69 -1.33 14.84 1.34
CA LEU A 69 -1.68 16.17 0.83
C LEU A 69 -2.62 16.95 1.76
N PHE A 70 -3.25 16.25 2.71
CA PHE A 70 -4.17 16.82 3.68
C PHE A 70 -3.68 16.54 5.11
N PRO A 71 -3.85 17.51 6.03
CA PRO A 71 -3.39 17.34 7.42
C PRO A 71 -4.20 16.31 8.21
N ILE A 72 -5.37 15.91 7.70
CA ILE A 72 -6.23 14.91 8.33
C ILE A 72 -5.61 13.54 8.13
N ARG A 73 -5.33 12.84 9.23
CA ARG A 73 -4.83 11.47 9.21
C ARG A 73 -5.98 10.49 9.03
N SER A 74 -6.08 9.89 7.85
CA SER A 74 -7.06 8.85 7.53
C SER A 74 -6.54 7.95 6.42
N SER A 75 -7.10 6.75 6.27
CA SER A 75 -6.74 5.89 5.14
C SER A 75 -7.16 6.51 3.80
N LEU A 76 -8.25 7.28 3.77
CA LEU A 76 -8.73 7.94 2.54
C LEU A 76 -7.78 9.04 2.07
N THR A 77 -7.18 9.81 2.97
CA THR A 77 -6.18 10.83 2.60
C THR A 77 -4.90 10.19 2.10
N GLY A 78 -4.52 9.04 2.65
CA GLY A 78 -3.44 8.21 2.12
C GLY A 78 -3.73 7.66 0.73
N ILE A 79 -4.94 7.12 0.50
CA ILE A 79 -5.38 6.65 -0.82
C ILE A 79 -5.35 7.80 -1.83
N HIS A 80 -5.96 8.94 -1.49
CA HIS A 80 -5.97 10.13 -2.33
C HIS A 80 -4.54 10.57 -2.71
N THR A 81 -3.63 10.59 -1.75
CA THR A 81 -2.22 10.96 -1.99
C THR A 81 -1.54 9.97 -2.94
N GLY A 82 -1.75 8.66 -2.75
CA GLY A 82 -1.24 7.65 -3.68
C GLY A 82 -1.79 7.82 -5.10
N LEU A 83 -3.11 8.04 -5.24
CA LEU A 83 -3.75 8.28 -6.53
C LEU A 83 -3.27 9.58 -7.20
N PHE A 84 -2.95 10.60 -6.41
CA PHE A 84 -2.42 11.86 -6.93
C PHE A 84 -1.02 11.69 -7.54
N TYR A 85 -0.13 10.97 -6.85
CA TYR A 85 1.28 10.83 -7.25
C TYR A 85 1.57 9.70 -8.24
N MET A 86 0.74 8.64 -8.29
CA MET A 86 0.95 7.52 -9.22
C MET A 86 1.02 7.97 -10.68
N THR A 87 1.88 7.31 -11.47
CA THR A 87 2.03 7.62 -12.91
C THR A 87 1.28 6.65 -13.83
N THR A 88 0.75 5.57 -13.28
CA THR A 88 -0.01 4.54 -14.01
C THR A 88 -1.53 4.81 -13.95
N PRO A 89 -2.39 4.08 -14.69
CA PRO A 89 -3.85 4.24 -14.62
C PRO A 89 -4.51 3.55 -13.42
N TYR A 90 -3.84 2.61 -12.75
CA TYR A 90 -4.35 1.90 -11.58
C TYR A 90 -3.29 1.82 -10.48
N ALA A 91 -3.68 1.80 -9.22
CA ALA A 91 -2.78 1.55 -8.10
C ALA A 91 -3.29 0.43 -7.21
N PHE A 92 -2.39 -0.46 -6.80
CA PHE A 92 -2.65 -1.45 -5.77
C PHE A 92 -2.22 -0.89 -4.42
N PHE A 93 -3.16 -0.78 -3.49
CA PHE A 93 -2.91 -0.25 -2.15
C PHE A 93 -2.75 -1.37 -1.13
N ALA A 94 -1.71 -1.29 -0.31
CA ALA A 94 -1.50 -2.13 0.86
C ALA A 94 -1.28 -1.27 2.12
N ALA A 95 -1.97 -1.57 3.22
CA ALA A 95 -1.61 -1.04 4.53
C ALA A 95 -0.26 -1.63 5.01
N CYS A 96 0.48 -0.89 5.82
CA CYS A 96 1.73 -1.38 6.40
C CYS A 96 1.56 -2.39 7.55
N ASP A 97 0.35 -2.83 7.88
CA ASP A 97 0.06 -3.76 8.99
C ASP A 97 -0.46 -5.14 8.54
N ILE A 98 -0.22 -5.50 7.28
CA ILE A 98 -0.50 -6.83 6.70
C ILE A 98 0.80 -7.64 6.46
N PRO A 99 1.49 -8.12 7.52
CA PRO A 99 2.82 -8.75 7.42
C PRO A 99 2.88 -10.08 6.67
N PHE A 100 1.73 -10.62 6.29
CA PHE A 100 1.62 -11.91 5.61
C PHE A 100 1.05 -11.78 4.21
N LEU A 101 1.08 -10.57 3.62
CA LEU A 101 0.70 -10.35 2.22
C LEU A 101 1.39 -11.38 1.32
N LYS A 102 0.62 -11.99 0.43
CA LYS A 102 1.10 -13.03 -0.49
C LYS A 102 1.05 -12.51 -1.91
N LYS A 103 2.13 -12.71 -2.67
CA LYS A 103 2.22 -12.40 -4.11
C LYS A 103 1.01 -12.91 -4.89
N GLY A 104 0.63 -14.18 -4.70
CA GLY A 104 -0.52 -14.76 -5.39
C GLY A 104 -1.87 -14.09 -5.10
N LEU A 105 -2.06 -13.50 -3.90
CA LEU A 105 -3.26 -12.70 -3.61
C LEU A 105 -3.26 -11.41 -4.44
N VAL A 106 -2.13 -10.69 -4.44
CA VAL A 106 -1.98 -9.46 -5.23
C VAL A 106 -2.21 -9.76 -6.71
N GLU A 107 -1.54 -10.77 -7.26
CA GLU A 107 -1.74 -11.21 -8.65
C GLU A 107 -3.19 -11.56 -8.97
N THR A 108 -3.89 -12.22 -8.04
CA THR A 108 -5.31 -12.55 -8.20
C THR A 108 -6.14 -11.28 -8.32
N ILE A 109 -5.93 -10.28 -7.47
CA ILE A 109 -6.66 -9.00 -7.52
C ILE A 109 -6.31 -8.26 -8.82
N LEU A 110 -5.03 -8.19 -9.20
CA LEU A 110 -4.58 -7.54 -10.44
C LEU A 110 -5.19 -8.18 -11.70
N ASN A 111 -5.45 -9.49 -11.69
CA ASN A 111 -6.08 -10.20 -12.80
C ASN A 111 -7.57 -9.84 -13.02
N HIS A 112 -8.22 -9.21 -12.05
CA HIS A 112 -9.62 -8.80 -12.11
C HIS A 112 -9.78 -7.31 -12.46
N ILE A 113 -8.71 -6.63 -12.85
CA ILE A 113 -8.80 -5.25 -13.34
C ILE A 113 -9.49 -5.25 -14.71
N GLU A 114 -10.59 -4.52 -14.80
CA GLU A 114 -11.35 -4.33 -16.04
C GLU A 114 -11.48 -2.82 -16.39
N PRO A 115 -11.53 -2.47 -17.69
CA PRO A 115 -11.77 -1.10 -18.10
C PRO A 115 -13.11 -0.56 -17.56
N GLY A 116 -13.09 0.64 -16.98
CA GLY A 116 -14.29 1.28 -16.41
C GLY A 116 -14.67 0.79 -15.01
N VAL A 117 -13.85 -0.06 -14.38
CA VAL A 117 -13.99 -0.43 -12.96
C VAL A 117 -13.09 0.47 -12.11
N ASP A 118 -13.71 1.16 -11.15
CA ASP A 118 -12.99 2.08 -10.26
C ASP A 118 -12.22 1.36 -9.16
N ILE A 119 -12.74 0.22 -8.67
CA ILE A 119 -12.18 -0.50 -7.52
C ILE A 119 -12.31 -2.01 -7.71
N VAL A 120 -11.21 -2.74 -7.50
CA VAL A 120 -11.21 -4.19 -7.32
C VAL A 120 -10.80 -4.51 -5.90
N ILE A 121 -11.77 -4.94 -5.08
CA ILE A 121 -11.60 -5.14 -3.65
C ILE A 121 -11.89 -6.60 -3.27
N PRO A 122 -10.98 -7.28 -2.56
CA PRO A 122 -11.28 -8.60 -2.03
C PRO A 122 -12.25 -8.50 -0.85
N GLU A 123 -13.15 -9.47 -0.78
CA GLU A 123 -14.06 -9.66 0.34
C GLU A 123 -13.66 -10.92 1.13
N THR A 124 -13.63 -10.79 2.46
CA THR A 124 -13.40 -11.89 3.39
C THR A 124 -14.63 -12.12 4.26
N SER A 125 -14.61 -13.15 5.10
CA SER A 125 -15.66 -13.36 6.11
C SER A 125 -15.80 -12.21 7.12
N LYS A 126 -14.83 -11.28 7.18
CA LYS A 126 -14.85 -10.09 8.04
C LYS A 126 -15.29 -8.82 7.30
N GLY A 127 -15.56 -8.94 6.00
CA GLY A 127 -15.94 -7.84 5.12
C GLY A 127 -14.88 -7.52 4.08
N LEU A 128 -15.06 -6.35 3.47
CA LEU A 128 -14.17 -5.80 2.45
C LEU A 128 -12.82 -5.39 3.05
N GLU A 129 -11.75 -5.50 2.25
CA GLU A 129 -10.39 -5.08 2.63
C GLU A 129 -9.90 -3.91 1.73
N PRO A 130 -10.31 -2.65 2.00
CA PRO A 130 -10.03 -1.50 1.11
C PRO A 130 -8.56 -1.06 1.08
N LEU A 131 -7.74 -1.60 1.99
CA LEU A 131 -6.31 -1.31 2.06
C LEU A 131 -5.49 -2.53 1.62
N CYS A 132 -6.09 -3.37 0.77
CA CYS A 132 -5.49 -4.49 0.07
C CYS A 132 -6.24 -4.67 -1.27
N SER A 133 -6.31 -3.62 -2.07
CA SER A 133 -7.19 -3.53 -3.24
C SER A 133 -6.63 -2.63 -4.33
N VAL A 134 -7.18 -2.76 -5.54
CA VAL A 134 -6.86 -1.87 -6.67
C VAL A 134 -7.86 -0.72 -6.71
N TYR A 135 -7.36 0.47 -7.01
CA TYR A 135 -8.14 1.65 -7.33
C TYR A 135 -7.70 2.19 -8.70
N SER A 136 -8.64 2.67 -9.51
CA SER A 136 -8.35 3.50 -10.67
C SER A 136 -7.94 4.91 -10.23
N LYS A 137 -7.20 5.60 -11.11
CA LYS A 137 -6.86 7.01 -10.92
C LYS A 137 -8.08 7.93 -10.94
#